data_AF-L1IJ43-F1
#
_entry.id   AF-L1IJ43-F1
#
_cell.length_a   1.000
_cell.length_b   1.000
_cell.length_c   1.000
_cell.angle_alpha   90.00
_cell.angle_beta   90.00
_cell.angle_gamma   90.00
#
_symmetry.space_group_name_H-M   'P 1'
#
loop_
_entity.id
_entity.type
_entity.pdbx_description
1 polymer ?
#
loop_
_entity_poly.entity_id
_entity_poly.type
_entity_poly.pdbx_seq_one_letter_code
_entity_poly.pdbx_strand_id
1 'polypeptide(L)'
;MSLRGGGEGDVNGGVLSASSARALQDSRGFLKARERNLTRIDENCDQLQDVTRLDLSGNMLIDLGGFRNVHTITWLDASRNCFLTDKPLMGMGSLKVLNVGHNNISRLQYVGTCKQLRALIANNNEIFDVDELDYEGSLPFLESLLLSSNQFRKFPTKFFKHFPKLKKISLSHNRLSKFPEIQTNKDLQELRLAYNKIKEIPLGYFSSDLQILDLGHNRISNMSGIMALKGCKMLRNLNLAGNPICNVSSYRDTVINMCKRLEILDGKKLAEREGGKSSRGLNRKEDPREVFMSNLPYSASESDIKQFFSDLGWKAVVKIHLLRQRKPKRPDESLRSKGVAFVKFRTAELAERAILGFNNRSMGVEGSRGEGAIVRQIYLRPSWRDVHGKPTRKVEHSDEDEASDEMDTGDREAPQSADGEIEEMRSESPEASERVGQGSEQKFEL
;
A
#
# COMPACT_ATOMS: atom_id res chain seq x y z
N MET A 1 26.47 29.55 23.01
CA MET A 1 25.90 29.40 21.66
C MET A 1 26.63 28.23 21.00
N SER A 2 26.04 27.17 20.45
CA SER A 2 24.64 26.82 20.23
C SER A 2 24.58 25.29 19.97
N LEU A 3 23.67 24.61 20.68
CA LEU A 3 22.93 23.38 20.34
C LEU A 3 23.67 22.03 20.15
N ARG A 4 23.77 21.30 21.28
CA ARG A 4 23.57 19.83 21.36
C ARG A 4 22.08 19.52 21.54
N GLY A 5 21.63 18.34 21.09
CA GLY A 5 20.53 17.60 21.75
C GLY A 5 19.37 17.17 20.86
N GLY A 6 19.44 15.94 20.34
CA GLY A 6 18.28 15.19 19.84
C GLY A 6 18.38 13.78 20.41
N GLY A 7 17.84 13.58 21.62
CA GLY A 7 17.91 12.32 22.34
C GLY A 7 17.13 11.22 21.63
N GLU A 8 17.83 10.16 21.25
CA GLU A 8 17.22 8.84 21.10
C GLU A 8 16.71 8.44 22.49
N GLY A 9 15.42 8.59 22.73
CA GLY A 9 14.76 8.05 23.90
C GLY A 9 14.89 6.54 23.88
N ASP A 10 15.82 6.02 24.67
CA ASP A 10 16.15 4.61 24.80
C ASP A 10 14.92 3.86 25.34
N VAL A 11 14.13 3.26 24.44
CA VAL A 11 12.96 2.44 24.79
C VAL A 11 13.44 1.08 25.31
N ASN A 12 13.95 1.11 26.54
CA ASN A 12 14.43 -0.07 27.25
C ASN A 12 13.37 -1.19 27.25
N GLY A 13 13.69 -2.31 26.60
CA GLY A 13 12.89 -3.54 26.65
C GLY A 13 11.56 -3.51 25.87
N GLY A 14 11.38 -2.62 24.89
CA GLY A 14 10.16 -2.56 24.07
C GLY A 14 8.96 -1.93 24.80
N VAL A 15 9.21 -1.17 25.86
CA VAL A 15 8.17 -0.51 26.66
C VAL A 15 8.18 0.98 26.41
N LEU A 16 7.05 1.56 26.04
CA LEU A 16 6.92 3.00 25.97
C LEU A 16 6.58 3.55 27.36
N SER A 17 7.59 4.02 28.08
CA SER A 17 7.42 4.76 29.34
C SER A 17 6.93 6.18 29.10
N ALA A 18 6.33 6.81 30.11
CA ALA A 18 5.87 8.19 29.99
C ALA A 18 7.01 9.19 29.73
N SER A 19 8.19 8.97 30.30
CA SER A 19 9.39 9.79 30.04
C SER A 19 9.85 9.68 28.58
N SER A 20 9.88 8.46 28.04
CA SER A 20 10.22 8.21 26.64
C SER A 20 9.17 8.79 25.70
N ALA A 21 7.89 8.62 26.02
CA ALA A 21 6.77 9.23 25.32
C ALA A 21 6.88 10.76 25.28
N ARG A 22 7.27 11.38 26.40
CA ARG A 22 7.47 12.84 26.49
C ARG A 22 8.61 13.31 25.59
N ALA A 23 9.70 12.54 25.49
CA ALA A 23 10.80 12.84 24.58
C ALA A 23 10.40 12.74 23.09
N LEU A 24 9.37 11.96 22.77
CA LEU A 24 8.85 11.75 21.41
C LEU A 24 7.70 12.69 21.02
N GLN A 25 7.27 13.56 21.95
CA GLN A 25 6.17 14.50 21.75
C GLN A 25 6.68 15.85 21.26
N ASP A 26 6.10 16.35 20.16
CA ASP A 26 6.38 17.71 19.68
C ASP A 26 5.59 18.78 20.48
N SER A 27 5.96 20.05 20.31
CA SER A 27 5.33 21.18 21.00
C SER A 27 3.85 21.38 20.67
N ARG A 28 3.29 20.68 19.67
CA ARG A 28 1.88 20.72 19.28
C ARG A 28 1.10 19.53 19.81
N GLY A 29 1.71 18.71 20.66
CA GLY A 29 1.09 17.53 21.23
C GLY A 29 1.00 16.34 20.27
N PHE A 30 1.87 16.27 19.25
CA PHE A 30 1.99 15.08 18.41
C PHE A 30 3.11 14.17 18.94
N LEU A 31 2.72 13.01 19.46
CA LEU A 31 3.64 11.94 19.87
C LEU A 31 3.90 10.97 18.71
N LYS A 32 5.18 10.84 18.32
CA LYS A 32 5.62 9.99 17.20
C LYS A 32 6.44 8.79 17.70
N ALA A 33 5.78 7.66 17.92
CA ALA A 33 6.38 6.42 18.41
C ALA A 33 6.28 5.26 17.40
N ARG A 34 6.27 5.58 16.10
CA ARG A 34 6.25 4.63 14.99
C ARG A 34 7.53 3.78 14.92
N GLU A 35 7.39 2.52 14.50
CA GLU A 35 8.47 1.60 14.09
C GLU A 35 9.59 1.46 15.14
N ARG A 36 9.21 1.25 16.40
CA ARG A 36 10.11 1.19 17.56
C ARG A 36 10.18 -0.18 18.24
N ASN A 37 9.60 -1.21 17.63
CA ASN A 37 9.49 -2.56 18.20
C ASN A 37 8.85 -2.56 19.60
N LEU A 38 7.90 -1.64 19.84
CA LEU A 38 7.20 -1.57 21.12
C LEU A 38 6.28 -2.77 21.28
N THR A 39 6.34 -3.43 22.43
CA THR A 39 5.47 -4.57 22.79
C THR A 39 4.41 -4.16 23.81
N ARG A 40 4.66 -3.11 24.60
CA ARG A 40 3.71 -2.59 25.59
C ARG A 40 3.86 -1.08 25.81
N ILE A 41 2.79 -0.48 26.32
CA ILE A 41 2.74 0.92 26.74
C ILE A 41 2.55 0.96 28.26
N ASP A 42 3.33 1.79 28.95
CA ASP A 42 3.21 1.98 30.40
C ASP A 42 1.86 2.64 30.75
N GLU A 43 1.25 2.23 31.85
CA GLU A 43 0.00 2.80 32.38
C GLU A 43 0.17 4.27 32.74
N ASN A 44 1.35 4.69 33.19
CA ASN A 44 1.66 6.09 33.51
C ASN A 44 1.65 7.02 32.28
N CYS A 45 1.45 6.50 31.06
CA CYS A 45 1.23 7.35 29.88
C CYS A 45 -0.13 8.07 29.94
N ASP A 46 -1.02 7.69 30.85
CA ASP A 46 -2.28 8.39 31.12
C ASP A 46 -2.10 9.85 31.57
N GLN A 47 -0.95 10.21 32.14
CA GLN A 47 -0.66 11.59 32.56
C GLN A 47 -0.39 12.55 31.38
N LEU A 48 -0.19 12.04 30.16
CA LEU A 48 0.14 12.83 28.97
C LEU A 48 -1.09 13.50 28.34
N GLN A 49 -1.83 14.26 29.14
CA GLN A 49 -3.12 14.87 28.78
C GLN A 49 -3.02 16.02 27.77
N ASP A 50 -1.82 16.38 27.32
CA ASP A 50 -1.59 17.35 26.24
C ASP A 50 -1.33 16.68 24.87
N VAL A 51 -1.33 15.35 24.79
CA VAL A 51 -1.20 14.60 23.53
C VAL A 51 -2.52 14.63 22.76
N THR A 52 -2.50 15.23 21.57
CA THR A 52 -3.69 15.32 20.69
C THR A 52 -3.60 14.41 19.47
N ARG A 53 -2.39 14.05 19.05
CA ARG A 53 -2.11 13.13 17.95
C ARG A 53 -1.11 12.07 18.40
N LEU A 54 -1.39 10.82 18.10
CA LEU A 54 -0.61 9.67 18.54
C LEU A 54 -0.34 8.73 17.36
N ASP A 55 0.93 8.58 16.97
CA ASP A 55 1.36 7.57 15.98
C ASP A 55 2.15 6.46 16.69
N LEU A 56 1.53 5.30 16.78
CA LEU A 56 2.05 4.04 17.33
C LEU A 56 2.24 2.98 16.25
N SER A 57 2.21 3.37 14.97
CA SER A 57 2.18 2.41 13.86
C SER A 57 3.47 1.59 13.74
N GLY A 58 3.38 0.38 13.21
CA GLY A 58 4.56 -0.45 12.92
C GLY A 58 5.28 -0.97 14.17
N ASN A 59 4.55 -1.24 15.25
CA ASN A 59 5.09 -1.84 16.46
C ASN A 59 4.53 -3.27 16.64
N MET A 60 4.67 -3.84 17.84
CA MET A 60 4.18 -5.16 18.25
C MET A 60 3.18 -5.04 19.40
N LEU A 61 2.44 -3.93 19.46
CA LEU A 61 1.51 -3.62 20.54
C LEU A 61 0.27 -4.51 20.44
N ILE A 62 -0.22 -4.92 21.61
CA ILE A 62 -1.47 -5.68 21.76
C ILE A 62 -2.61 -4.80 22.33
N ASP A 63 -2.27 -3.72 23.04
CA ASP A 63 -3.19 -2.74 23.61
C ASP A 63 -2.60 -1.31 23.59
N LEU A 64 -3.38 -0.33 24.08
CA LEU A 64 -2.97 1.08 24.17
C LEU A 64 -2.39 1.49 25.53
N GLY A 65 -2.30 0.58 26.50
CA GLY A 65 -1.88 0.86 27.88
C GLY A 65 -2.54 2.13 28.46
N GLY A 66 -1.72 3.00 29.06
CA GLY A 66 -2.16 4.26 29.66
C GLY A 66 -2.85 5.24 28.70
N PHE A 67 -2.59 5.17 27.38
CA PHE A 67 -3.21 6.09 26.42
C PHE A 67 -4.73 5.94 26.28
N ARG A 68 -5.31 4.82 26.74
CA ARG A 68 -6.77 4.66 26.81
C ARG A 68 -7.45 5.76 27.65
N ASN A 69 -6.73 6.30 28.64
CA ASN A 69 -7.22 7.32 29.56
C ASN A 69 -6.81 8.75 29.14
N VAL A 70 -6.25 8.93 27.94
CA VAL A 70 -5.85 10.26 27.44
C VAL A 70 -6.96 10.81 26.54
N HIS A 71 -7.86 11.57 27.18
CA HIS A 71 -9.11 12.04 26.58
C HIS A 71 -8.92 13.15 25.53
N THR A 72 -7.71 13.68 25.39
CA THR A 72 -7.35 14.74 24.44
C THR A 72 -6.93 14.21 23.07
N ILE A 73 -6.71 12.90 22.93
CA ILE A 73 -6.34 12.28 21.65
C ILE A 73 -7.51 12.40 20.66
N THR A 74 -7.25 13.07 19.54
CA THR A 74 -8.21 13.24 18.44
C THR A 74 -7.82 12.46 17.19
N TRP A 75 -6.54 12.08 17.07
CA TRP A 75 -6.02 11.31 15.95
C TRP A 75 -5.11 10.20 16.48
N LEU A 76 -5.42 8.95 16.16
CA LEU A 76 -4.66 7.77 16.56
C LEU A 76 -4.35 6.91 15.34
N ASP A 77 -3.07 6.65 15.11
CA ASP A 77 -2.61 5.58 14.22
C ASP A 77 -1.94 4.47 15.03
N ALA A 78 -2.61 3.33 15.10
CA ALA A 78 -2.16 2.08 15.70
C ALA A 78 -2.06 0.96 14.64
N SER A 79 -1.92 1.32 13.36
CA SER A 79 -1.82 0.36 12.26
C SER A 79 -0.54 -0.47 12.33
N ARG A 80 -0.52 -1.66 11.70
CA ARG A 80 0.67 -2.53 11.65
C ARG A 80 1.18 -2.88 13.04
N ASN A 81 0.29 -3.38 13.89
CA ASN A 81 0.57 -3.86 15.24
C ASN A 81 0.01 -5.29 15.40
N CYS A 82 -0.05 -5.78 16.62
CA CYS A 82 -0.59 -7.09 16.97
C CYS A 82 -1.87 -6.99 17.81
N PHE A 83 -2.66 -5.93 17.64
CA PHE A 83 -3.86 -5.71 18.47
C PHE A 83 -4.83 -6.90 18.39
N LEU A 84 -5.06 -7.52 19.55
CA LEU A 84 -6.03 -8.57 19.81
C LEU A 84 -7.06 -7.94 20.75
N THR A 85 -8.25 -7.62 20.26
CA THR A 85 -9.15 -6.69 20.95
C THR A 85 -9.98 -7.35 22.04
N ASP A 86 -10.07 -6.70 23.20
CA ASP A 86 -11.31 -6.68 23.97
C ASP A 86 -11.58 -5.41 24.81
N LYS A 87 -10.70 -4.40 24.96
CA LYS A 87 -11.07 -3.10 25.64
C LYS A 87 -10.35 -1.78 25.21
N PRO A 88 -9.69 -1.63 24.06
CA PRO A 88 -8.71 -0.55 23.88
C PRO A 88 -9.27 0.88 23.80
N LEU A 89 -10.54 1.08 23.42
CA LEU A 89 -11.06 2.43 23.07
C LEU A 89 -11.95 3.08 24.14
N MET A 90 -12.16 2.42 25.29
CA MET A 90 -12.95 2.98 26.37
C MET A 90 -12.35 4.31 26.84
N GLY A 91 -13.15 5.38 26.86
CA GLY A 91 -12.70 6.72 27.27
C GLY A 91 -12.20 7.62 26.13
N MET A 92 -12.01 7.11 24.92
CA MET A 92 -11.52 7.90 23.77
C MET A 92 -12.61 8.74 23.08
N GLY A 93 -13.47 9.43 23.85
CA GLY A 93 -14.64 10.15 23.33
C GLY A 93 -14.33 11.31 22.37
N SER A 94 -13.13 11.88 22.44
CA SER A 94 -12.67 12.98 21.58
C SER A 94 -12.11 12.52 20.22
N LEU A 95 -11.98 11.19 20.02
CA LEU A 95 -11.31 10.64 18.86
C LEU A 95 -12.08 10.95 17.57
N LYS A 96 -11.39 11.55 16.60
CA LYS A 96 -11.93 11.93 15.28
C LYS A 96 -11.40 11.02 14.18
N VAL A 97 -10.17 10.53 14.30
CA VAL A 97 -9.56 9.63 13.31
C VAL A 97 -8.92 8.46 14.04
N LEU A 98 -9.34 7.25 13.67
CA LEU A 98 -8.79 6.00 14.16
C LEU A 98 -8.27 5.17 12.99
N ASN A 99 -6.97 4.87 13.00
CA ASN A 99 -6.36 3.91 12.10
C ASN A 99 -5.86 2.69 12.87
N VAL A 100 -6.48 1.54 12.61
CA VAL A 100 -6.12 0.22 13.15
C VAL A 100 -5.93 -0.79 12.01
N GLY A 101 -5.62 -0.30 10.79
CA GLY A 101 -5.40 -1.17 9.65
C GLY A 101 -4.17 -2.06 9.79
N HIS A 102 -4.11 -3.17 9.06
CA HIS A 102 -3.00 -4.13 9.11
C HIS A 102 -2.74 -4.66 10.54
N ASN A 103 -3.79 -5.10 11.22
CA ASN A 103 -3.70 -5.83 12.49
C ASN A 103 -4.38 -7.21 12.32
N ASN A 104 -4.58 -7.92 13.43
CA ASN A 104 -5.31 -9.20 13.46
C ASN A 104 -6.66 -9.05 14.17
N ILE A 105 -7.34 -7.93 13.91
CA ILE A 105 -8.56 -7.54 14.62
C ILE A 105 -9.75 -8.34 14.06
N SER A 106 -10.34 -9.19 14.90
CA SER A 106 -11.59 -9.90 14.58
C SER A 106 -12.83 -9.20 15.11
N ARG A 107 -12.68 -8.44 16.21
CA ARG A 107 -13.71 -7.60 16.84
C ARG A 107 -13.15 -6.21 17.08
N LEU A 108 -13.93 -5.16 17.01
CA LEU A 108 -13.51 -3.80 17.30
C LEU A 108 -14.46 -3.24 18.35
N GLN A 109 -14.32 -3.73 19.57
CA GLN A 109 -15.16 -3.34 20.71
C GLN A 109 -14.96 -1.87 21.08
N TYR A 110 -16.02 -1.24 21.57
CA TYR A 110 -16.07 0.15 22.06
C TYR A 110 -15.83 1.25 21.03
N VAL A 111 -15.73 0.97 19.72
CA VAL A 111 -15.65 2.05 18.72
C VAL A 111 -16.90 2.93 18.73
N GLY A 112 -18.05 2.37 19.13
CA GLY A 112 -19.28 3.11 19.36
C GLY A 112 -19.15 4.24 20.38
N THR A 113 -18.24 4.14 21.35
CA THR A 113 -18.01 5.19 22.36
C THR A 113 -17.35 6.44 21.77
N CYS A 114 -16.66 6.31 20.63
CA CYS A 114 -15.98 7.40 19.93
C CYS A 114 -17.00 8.23 19.12
N LYS A 115 -17.93 8.91 19.78
CA LYS A 115 -19.05 9.61 19.09
C LYS A 115 -18.60 10.75 18.17
N GLN A 116 -17.38 11.27 18.33
CA GLN A 116 -16.79 12.31 17.48
C GLN A 116 -16.05 11.76 16.25
N LEU A 117 -16.05 10.43 16.05
CA LEU A 117 -15.28 9.78 14.99
C LEU A 117 -15.77 10.21 13.60
N ARG A 118 -14.83 10.67 12.78
CA ARG A 118 -15.01 11.09 11.39
C ARG A 118 -14.40 10.10 10.40
N ALA A 119 -13.32 9.43 10.77
CA ALA A 119 -12.69 8.43 9.94
C ALA A 119 -12.32 7.18 10.74
N LEU A 120 -12.79 6.03 10.27
CA LEU A 120 -12.41 4.72 10.76
C LEU A 120 -11.69 3.95 9.65
N ILE A 121 -10.42 3.63 9.90
CA ILE A 121 -9.55 2.89 8.99
C ILE A 121 -9.20 1.56 9.66
N ALA A 122 -9.83 0.48 9.21
CA ALA A 122 -9.66 -0.86 9.75
C ALA A 122 -9.47 -1.90 8.63
N ASN A 123 -8.82 -1.49 7.53
CA ASN A 123 -8.48 -2.38 6.43
C ASN A 123 -7.43 -3.42 6.83
N ASN A 124 -7.39 -4.56 6.13
CA ASN A 124 -6.41 -5.63 6.38
C ASN A 124 -6.48 -6.12 7.83
N ASN A 125 -7.66 -6.62 8.21
CA ASN A 125 -7.96 -7.24 9.49
C ASN A 125 -8.78 -8.51 9.25
N GLU A 126 -9.30 -9.13 10.30
CA GLU A 126 -10.05 -10.39 10.25
C GLU A 126 -11.54 -10.22 10.58
N ILE A 127 -12.07 -9.00 10.47
CA ILE A 127 -13.46 -8.69 10.80
C ILE A 127 -14.39 -9.36 9.78
N PHE A 128 -15.35 -10.15 10.28
CA PHE A 128 -16.20 -10.97 9.43
C PHE A 128 -17.69 -10.59 9.45
N ASP A 129 -18.15 -9.87 10.48
CA ASP A 129 -19.53 -9.39 10.63
C ASP A 129 -19.55 -7.98 11.24
N VAL A 130 -20.66 -7.27 11.09
CA VAL A 130 -20.82 -5.91 11.63
C VAL A 130 -21.11 -5.90 13.12
N ASP A 131 -21.64 -7.00 13.68
CA ASP A 131 -21.81 -7.15 15.12
C ASP A 131 -20.47 -7.03 15.84
N GLU A 132 -19.39 -7.36 15.11
CA GLU A 132 -18.02 -7.24 15.57
C GLU A 132 -17.49 -5.79 15.53
N LEU A 133 -18.25 -4.81 15.04
CA LEU A 133 -17.85 -3.40 15.03
C LEU A 133 -18.43 -2.57 16.18
N ASP A 134 -19.10 -3.17 17.18
CA ASP A 134 -19.61 -2.54 18.42
C ASP A 134 -19.86 -1.01 18.35
N TYR A 135 -20.70 -0.59 17.41
CA TYR A 135 -20.88 0.82 17.05
C TYR A 135 -21.98 1.50 17.88
N GLU A 136 -22.44 0.85 18.95
CA GLU A 136 -23.52 1.30 19.85
C GLU A 136 -24.74 1.91 19.13
N GLY A 137 -25.06 1.38 17.94
CA GLY A 137 -26.20 1.85 17.16
C GLY A 137 -26.04 3.21 16.48
N SER A 138 -24.91 3.93 16.55
CA SER A 138 -24.68 5.15 15.73
C SER A 138 -23.26 5.74 15.85
N LEU A 139 -22.67 6.15 14.71
CA LEU A 139 -21.54 7.09 14.65
C LEU A 139 -21.94 8.29 13.77
N PRO A 140 -22.53 9.35 14.35
CA PRO A 140 -23.29 10.35 13.60
C PRO A 140 -22.42 11.27 12.72
N PHE A 141 -21.13 11.41 13.06
CA PHE A 141 -20.18 12.24 12.33
C PHE A 141 -19.24 11.44 11.43
N LEU A 142 -19.44 10.13 11.29
CA LEU A 142 -18.54 9.30 10.49
C LEU A 142 -18.66 9.64 9.00
N GLU A 143 -17.55 10.07 8.41
CA GLU A 143 -17.43 10.48 7.01
C GLU A 143 -16.69 9.45 6.16
N SER A 144 -15.75 8.71 6.73
CA SER A 144 -14.95 7.69 6.03
C SER A 144 -14.94 6.37 6.79
N LEU A 145 -15.35 5.29 6.13
CA LEU A 145 -15.32 3.93 6.65
C LEU A 145 -14.54 3.02 5.70
N LEU A 146 -13.32 2.65 6.09
CA LEU A 146 -12.41 1.81 5.29
C LEU A 146 -12.25 0.44 5.96
N LEU A 147 -12.90 -0.57 5.37
CA LEU A 147 -12.96 -1.95 5.84
C LEU A 147 -12.49 -2.94 4.75
N SER A 148 -11.67 -2.47 3.81
CA SER A 148 -11.13 -3.30 2.73
C SER A 148 -10.21 -4.41 3.24
N SER A 149 -10.12 -5.53 2.53
CA SER A 149 -9.33 -6.71 2.93
C SER A 149 -9.71 -7.23 4.32
N ASN A 150 -11.01 -7.50 4.50
CA ASN A 150 -11.59 -8.17 5.66
C ASN A 150 -12.37 -9.41 5.19
N GLN A 151 -13.24 -9.96 6.03
CA GLN A 151 -13.96 -11.20 5.74
C GLN A 151 -15.49 -11.03 5.60
N PHE A 152 -15.98 -9.79 5.44
CA PHE A 152 -17.41 -9.49 5.37
C PHE A 152 -18.11 -10.25 4.23
N ARG A 153 -19.21 -10.94 4.56
CA ARG A 153 -20.05 -11.66 3.57
C ARG A 153 -21.33 -10.91 3.21
N LYS A 154 -21.86 -10.14 4.15
CA LYS A 154 -23.08 -9.33 4.01
C LYS A 154 -23.04 -8.21 5.05
N PHE A 155 -23.89 -7.21 4.83
CA PHE A 155 -24.23 -6.19 5.83
C PHE A 155 -25.72 -6.35 6.16
N PRO A 156 -26.15 -6.17 7.41
CA PRO A 156 -27.56 -6.18 7.75
C PRO A 156 -28.29 -5.01 7.11
N THR A 157 -29.60 -5.18 6.92
CA THR A 157 -30.49 -4.19 6.34
C THR A 157 -30.43 -2.89 7.16
N LYS A 158 -30.39 -1.74 6.47
CA LYS A 158 -30.26 -0.41 7.08
C LYS A 158 -28.96 -0.15 7.87
N PHE A 159 -27.93 -1.00 7.81
CA PHE A 159 -26.66 -0.79 8.53
C PHE A 159 -26.08 0.62 8.32
N PHE A 160 -25.99 1.08 7.06
CA PHE A 160 -25.39 2.37 6.75
C PHE A 160 -26.26 3.58 7.14
N LYS A 161 -27.50 3.38 7.60
CA LYS A 161 -28.33 4.46 8.17
C LYS A 161 -27.75 5.03 9.47
N HIS A 162 -26.98 4.21 10.19
CA HIS A 162 -26.32 4.59 11.43
C HIS A 162 -25.11 5.55 11.22
N PHE A 163 -24.76 5.82 9.96
CA PHE A 163 -23.64 6.68 9.57
C PHE A 163 -24.08 7.72 8.52
N PRO A 164 -24.96 8.68 8.91
CA PRO A 164 -25.65 9.55 7.96
C PRO A 164 -24.71 10.50 7.18
N LYS A 165 -23.49 10.73 7.66
CA LYS A 165 -22.50 11.64 7.07
C LYS A 165 -21.45 10.94 6.19
N LEU A 166 -21.60 9.65 5.90
CA LEU A 166 -20.62 8.92 5.10
C LEU A 166 -20.45 9.52 3.70
N LYS A 167 -19.20 9.86 3.38
CA LYS A 167 -18.73 10.31 2.08
C LYS A 167 -17.87 9.26 1.38
N LYS A 168 -17.17 8.40 2.13
CA LYS A 168 -16.24 7.40 1.59
C LYS A 168 -16.46 6.04 2.25
N ILE A 169 -16.70 5.02 1.42
CA ILE A 169 -16.83 3.62 1.85
C ILE A 169 -15.88 2.77 1.03
N SER A 170 -15.02 2.00 1.72
CA SER A 170 -14.12 1.05 1.08
C SER A 170 -14.34 -0.34 1.68
N LEU A 171 -14.86 -1.25 0.87
CA LEU A 171 -15.23 -2.63 1.18
C LEU A 171 -14.61 -3.60 0.19
N SER A 172 -13.53 -3.20 -0.48
CA SER A 172 -12.85 -4.02 -1.49
C SER A 172 -12.18 -5.22 -0.83
N HIS A 173 -11.92 -6.29 -1.60
CA HIS A 173 -11.30 -7.53 -1.09
C HIS A 173 -12.06 -8.11 0.12
N ASN A 174 -13.38 -8.18 0.01
CA ASN A 174 -14.23 -8.88 0.97
C ASN A 174 -14.90 -10.09 0.26
N ARG A 175 -15.95 -10.64 0.86
CA ARG A 175 -16.69 -11.79 0.33
C ARG A 175 -18.16 -11.45 0.06
N LEU A 176 -18.46 -10.18 -0.22
CA LEU A 176 -19.82 -9.67 -0.40
C LEU A 176 -20.47 -10.30 -1.63
N SER A 177 -21.60 -10.96 -1.44
CA SER A 177 -22.42 -11.52 -2.53
C SER A 177 -23.54 -10.58 -2.98
N LYS A 178 -23.95 -9.65 -2.11
CA LYS A 178 -24.96 -8.64 -2.35
C LYS A 178 -24.35 -7.24 -2.26
N PHE A 179 -24.92 -6.32 -3.03
CA PHE A 179 -24.58 -4.90 -2.95
C PHE A 179 -25.05 -4.32 -1.61
N PRO A 180 -24.25 -3.49 -0.91
CA PRO A 180 -24.63 -2.90 0.38
C PRO A 180 -25.78 -1.88 0.27
N GLU A 181 -26.68 -1.86 1.25
CA GLU A 181 -27.79 -0.90 1.34
C GLU A 181 -27.31 0.50 1.74
N ILE A 182 -26.86 1.28 0.75
CA ILE A 182 -26.31 2.64 0.92
C ILE A 182 -27.28 3.75 0.50
N GLN A 183 -28.55 3.43 0.22
CA GLN A 183 -29.54 4.37 -0.31
C GLN A 183 -29.78 5.61 0.58
N THR A 184 -29.42 5.54 1.87
CA THR A 184 -29.54 6.65 2.82
C THR A 184 -28.34 7.58 2.87
N ASN A 185 -27.17 7.17 2.36
CA ASN A 185 -25.95 7.95 2.39
C ASN A 185 -25.93 8.89 1.19
N LYS A 186 -26.75 9.94 1.26
CA LYS A 186 -26.97 10.89 0.15
C LYS A 186 -25.72 11.71 -0.18
N ASP A 187 -24.78 11.84 0.75
CA ASP A 187 -23.53 12.59 0.56
C ASP A 187 -22.37 11.69 0.10
N LEU A 188 -22.63 10.43 -0.27
CA LEU A 188 -21.58 9.47 -0.63
C LEU A 188 -20.89 9.85 -1.95
N GLN A 189 -19.56 10.06 -1.88
CA GLN A 189 -18.72 10.50 -2.99
C GLN A 189 -17.83 9.38 -3.53
N GLU A 190 -17.45 8.41 -2.68
CA GLU A 190 -16.57 7.31 -3.06
C GLU A 190 -17.10 5.99 -2.50
N LEU A 191 -17.26 5.00 -3.39
CA LEU A 191 -17.62 3.63 -3.05
C LEU A 191 -16.67 2.66 -3.74
N ARG A 192 -15.90 1.90 -2.95
CA ARG A 192 -15.02 0.84 -3.45
C ARG A 192 -15.48 -0.52 -2.97
N LEU A 193 -15.82 -1.39 -3.92
CA LEU A 193 -16.36 -2.74 -3.73
C LEU A 193 -15.60 -3.76 -4.61
N ALA A 194 -14.40 -3.42 -5.09
CA ALA A 194 -13.63 -4.28 -5.95
C ALA A 194 -13.29 -5.63 -5.28
N TYR A 195 -13.06 -6.67 -6.08
CA TYR A 195 -12.69 -8.00 -5.58
C TYR A 195 -13.68 -8.54 -4.54
N ASN A 196 -14.96 -8.56 -4.92
CA ASN A 196 -16.05 -9.19 -4.16
C ASN A 196 -16.78 -10.23 -5.04
N LYS A 197 -17.97 -10.66 -4.65
CA LYS A 197 -18.80 -11.65 -5.37
C LYS A 197 -20.15 -11.06 -5.79
N ILE A 198 -20.24 -9.74 -5.94
CA ILE A 198 -21.48 -9.02 -6.24
C ILE A 198 -21.93 -9.37 -7.67
N LYS A 199 -23.20 -9.74 -7.82
CA LYS A 199 -23.78 -10.12 -9.12
C LYS A 199 -24.59 -9.01 -9.78
N GLU A 200 -25.17 -8.12 -8.97
CA GLU A 200 -26.17 -7.16 -9.43
C GLU A 200 -25.91 -5.79 -8.81
N ILE A 201 -26.13 -4.77 -9.62
CA ILE A 201 -26.13 -3.38 -9.20
C ILE A 201 -27.60 -2.96 -8.99
N PRO A 202 -28.01 -2.57 -7.78
CA PRO A 202 -29.39 -2.22 -7.50
C PRO A 202 -29.78 -0.85 -8.08
N LEU A 203 -31.03 -0.72 -8.50
CA LEU A 203 -31.59 0.54 -8.98
C LEU A 203 -31.84 1.51 -7.81
N GLY A 204 -31.47 2.79 -7.99
CA GLY A 204 -31.81 3.86 -7.04
C GLY A 204 -30.98 3.93 -5.75
N TYR A 205 -29.89 3.16 -5.63
CA TYR A 205 -29.06 3.15 -4.42
C TYR A 205 -28.03 4.29 -4.38
N PHE A 206 -27.63 4.80 -5.55
CA PHE A 206 -26.50 5.71 -5.65
C PHE A 206 -26.85 7.16 -5.33
N SER A 207 -25.92 7.84 -4.66
CA SER A 207 -25.93 9.30 -4.50
C SER A 207 -25.67 10.00 -5.85
N SER A 208 -26.28 11.17 -6.04
CA SER A 208 -25.93 12.07 -7.14
C SER A 208 -24.49 12.57 -7.08
N ASP A 209 -23.91 12.61 -5.88
CA ASP A 209 -22.60 13.18 -5.57
C ASP A 209 -21.48 12.14 -5.69
N LEU A 210 -21.83 10.89 -6.03
CA LEU A 210 -20.88 9.82 -6.24
C LEU A 210 -19.94 10.16 -7.39
N GLN A 211 -18.65 10.24 -7.09
CA GLN A 211 -17.58 10.58 -8.02
C GLN A 211 -16.75 9.35 -8.42
N ILE A 212 -16.57 8.42 -7.49
CA ILE A 212 -15.75 7.22 -7.67
C ILE A 212 -16.59 5.99 -7.31
N LEU A 213 -16.77 5.09 -8.29
CA LEU A 213 -17.36 3.79 -8.09
C LEU A 213 -16.43 2.71 -8.61
N ASP A 214 -15.89 1.90 -7.69
CA ASP A 214 -15.06 0.76 -8.04
C ASP A 214 -15.80 -0.55 -7.75
N LEU A 215 -16.17 -1.26 -8.80
CA LEU A 215 -16.83 -2.56 -8.78
C LEU A 215 -15.99 -3.61 -9.52
N GLY A 216 -14.69 -3.36 -9.74
CA GLY A 216 -13.82 -4.26 -10.47
C GLY A 216 -13.76 -5.66 -9.86
N HIS A 217 -13.52 -6.69 -10.68
CA HIS A 217 -13.39 -8.09 -10.26
C HIS A 217 -14.55 -8.57 -9.38
N ASN A 218 -15.78 -8.37 -9.86
CA ASN A 218 -17.01 -8.91 -9.29
C ASN A 218 -17.65 -9.92 -10.28
N ARG A 219 -18.94 -10.20 -10.14
CA ARG A 219 -19.69 -11.15 -10.97
C ARG A 219 -20.85 -10.47 -11.71
N ILE A 220 -20.71 -9.18 -12.01
CA ILE A 220 -21.75 -8.37 -12.64
C ILE A 220 -21.85 -8.73 -14.12
N SER A 221 -23.02 -9.18 -14.57
CA SER A 221 -23.24 -9.60 -15.96
C SER A 221 -24.41 -8.90 -16.65
N ASN A 222 -25.26 -8.19 -15.91
CA ASN A 222 -26.51 -7.65 -16.43
C ASN A 222 -26.42 -6.14 -16.75
N MET A 223 -26.92 -5.75 -17.92
CA MET A 223 -27.02 -4.35 -18.36
C MET A 223 -28.05 -3.54 -17.57
N SER A 224 -29.08 -4.18 -16.98
CA SER A 224 -30.08 -3.47 -16.18
C SER A 224 -29.46 -2.73 -14.99
N GLY A 225 -28.46 -3.34 -14.34
CA GLY A 225 -27.70 -2.73 -13.26
C GLY A 225 -26.83 -1.56 -13.72
N ILE A 226 -26.35 -1.57 -14.96
CA ILE A 226 -25.62 -0.45 -15.54
C ILE A 226 -26.54 0.77 -15.66
N MET A 227 -27.81 0.57 -16.05
CA MET A 227 -28.78 1.67 -16.15
C MET A 227 -29.03 2.37 -14.81
N ALA A 228 -28.76 1.72 -13.67
CA ALA A 228 -28.80 2.34 -12.35
C ALA A 228 -27.82 3.53 -12.21
N LEU A 229 -26.70 3.49 -12.94
CA LEU A 229 -25.65 4.51 -12.87
C LEU A 229 -26.02 5.81 -13.60
N LYS A 230 -27.16 5.84 -14.33
CA LYS A 230 -27.68 7.05 -14.97
C LYS A 230 -27.94 8.18 -13.96
N GLY A 231 -28.26 7.84 -12.70
CA GLY A 231 -28.47 8.80 -11.62
C GLY A 231 -27.20 9.44 -11.06
N CYS A 232 -26.02 8.84 -11.29
CA CYS A 232 -24.74 9.28 -10.74
C CYS A 232 -24.17 10.46 -11.54
N LYS A 233 -24.78 11.63 -11.39
CA LYS A 233 -24.46 12.83 -12.18
C LYS A 233 -23.02 13.31 -12.03
N MET A 234 -22.39 13.04 -10.89
CA MET A 234 -21.02 13.45 -10.57
C MET A 234 -19.97 12.37 -10.84
N LEU A 235 -20.34 11.23 -11.41
CA LEU A 235 -19.43 10.09 -11.58
C LEU A 235 -18.30 10.41 -12.56
N ARG A 236 -17.06 10.40 -12.05
CA ARG A 236 -15.82 10.66 -12.80
C ARG A 236 -15.00 9.40 -13.02
N ASN A 237 -14.98 8.49 -12.06
CA ASN A 237 -14.24 7.23 -12.16
C ASN A 237 -15.17 6.05 -11.93
N LEU A 238 -15.28 5.20 -12.94
CA LEU A 238 -16.02 3.94 -12.88
C LEU A 238 -15.09 2.80 -13.25
N ASN A 239 -15.00 1.81 -12.38
CA ASN A 239 -14.30 0.57 -12.68
C ASN A 239 -15.25 -0.62 -12.58
N LEU A 240 -15.43 -1.33 -13.68
CA LEU A 240 -16.14 -2.61 -13.77
C LEU A 240 -15.23 -3.69 -14.38
N ALA A 241 -13.95 -3.39 -14.64
CA ALA A 241 -12.99 -4.33 -15.20
C ALA A 241 -13.01 -5.67 -14.45
N GLY A 242 -12.88 -6.79 -15.18
CA GLY A 242 -12.92 -8.12 -14.58
C GLY A 242 -14.32 -8.61 -14.19
N ASN A 243 -15.39 -7.95 -14.64
CA ASN A 243 -16.76 -8.45 -14.58
C ASN A 243 -17.21 -9.02 -15.93
N PRO A 244 -18.10 -10.03 -15.96
CA PRO A 244 -18.67 -10.56 -17.21
C PRO A 244 -19.34 -9.49 -18.11
N ILE A 245 -19.89 -8.41 -17.54
CA ILE A 245 -20.52 -7.32 -18.30
C ILE A 245 -19.56 -6.65 -19.29
N CYS A 246 -18.26 -6.65 -19.01
CA CYS A 246 -17.24 -6.06 -19.90
C CYS A 246 -17.14 -6.79 -21.25
N ASN A 247 -17.62 -8.04 -21.34
CA ASN A 247 -17.65 -8.81 -22.59
C ASN A 247 -18.84 -8.47 -23.49
N VAL A 248 -19.80 -7.68 -22.99
CA VAL A 248 -20.94 -7.22 -23.80
C VAL A 248 -20.47 -6.09 -24.69
N SER A 249 -20.60 -6.24 -26.01
CA SER A 249 -20.09 -5.27 -26.99
C SER A 249 -20.61 -3.85 -26.78
N SER A 250 -21.88 -3.70 -26.40
CA SER A 250 -22.52 -2.40 -26.17
C SER A 250 -22.20 -1.76 -24.81
N TYR A 251 -21.57 -2.48 -23.89
CA TYR A 251 -21.35 -2.03 -22.50
C TYR A 251 -20.62 -0.69 -22.44
N ARG A 252 -19.46 -0.62 -23.09
CA ARG A 252 -18.57 0.54 -23.00
C ARG A 252 -19.24 1.80 -23.55
N ASP A 253 -19.82 1.69 -24.75
CA ASP A 253 -20.51 2.82 -25.39
C ASP A 253 -21.75 3.25 -24.60
N THR A 254 -22.49 2.31 -24.03
CA THR A 254 -23.65 2.60 -23.16
C THR A 254 -23.21 3.41 -21.95
N VAL A 255 -22.16 2.98 -21.25
CA VAL A 255 -21.63 3.69 -20.07
C VAL A 255 -21.14 5.09 -20.42
N ILE A 256 -20.32 5.24 -21.46
CA ILE A 256 -19.77 6.54 -21.89
C ILE A 256 -20.89 7.49 -22.31
N ASN A 257 -21.91 6.98 -23.00
CA ASN A 257 -23.05 7.77 -23.42
C ASN A 257 -23.94 8.19 -22.25
N MET A 258 -24.08 7.35 -21.24
CA MET A 258 -24.91 7.59 -20.06
C MET A 258 -24.22 8.51 -19.03
N CYS A 259 -22.99 8.20 -18.64
CA CYS A 259 -22.23 8.92 -17.62
C CYS A 259 -21.43 10.06 -18.24
N LYS A 260 -22.06 11.22 -18.44
CA LYS A 260 -21.47 12.32 -19.22
C LYS A 260 -20.24 12.99 -18.56
N ARG A 261 -20.05 12.86 -17.25
CA ARG A 261 -18.88 13.40 -16.52
C ARG A 261 -17.77 12.37 -16.30
N LEU A 262 -17.90 11.18 -16.90
CA LEU A 262 -16.94 10.12 -16.70
C LEU A 262 -15.61 10.48 -17.36
N GLU A 263 -14.55 10.44 -16.58
CA GLU A 263 -13.17 10.73 -16.96
C GLU A 263 -12.37 9.44 -17.11
N ILE A 264 -12.66 8.43 -16.30
CA ILE A 264 -11.95 7.15 -16.27
C ILE A 264 -12.98 6.01 -16.29
N LEU A 265 -12.81 5.09 -17.23
CA LEU A 265 -13.60 3.85 -17.32
C LEU A 265 -12.66 2.65 -17.39
N ASP A 266 -12.78 1.73 -16.43
CA ASP A 266 -12.02 0.48 -16.37
C ASP A 266 -10.50 0.71 -16.39
N GLY A 267 -10.05 1.72 -15.64
CA GLY A 267 -8.64 2.13 -15.55
C GLY A 267 -8.14 2.91 -16.77
N LYS A 268 -8.97 3.16 -17.79
CA LYS A 268 -8.60 3.90 -19.00
C LYS A 268 -9.17 5.30 -18.95
N LYS A 269 -8.32 6.33 -19.09
CA LYS A 269 -8.76 7.71 -19.27
C LYS A 269 -9.57 7.80 -20.56
N LEU A 270 -10.79 8.31 -20.46
CA LEU A 270 -11.58 8.70 -21.61
C LEU A 270 -10.95 9.98 -22.14
N ALA A 271 -10.51 9.97 -23.39
CA ALA A 271 -9.96 11.16 -24.04
C ALA A 271 -10.93 12.34 -23.79
N GLU A 272 -10.37 13.47 -23.40
CA GLU A 272 -11.14 14.66 -23.05
C GLU A 272 -12.19 14.92 -24.13
N ARG A 273 -13.43 15.15 -23.69
CA ARG A 273 -14.53 15.51 -24.59
C ARG A 273 -14.26 16.91 -25.12
N GLU A 274 -13.34 17.04 -26.05
CA GLU A 274 -13.31 18.16 -26.96
C GLU A 274 -14.48 17.99 -27.94
N GLY A 275 -15.29 19.04 -28.04
CA GLY A 275 -16.42 19.08 -28.95
C GLY A 275 -15.98 18.77 -30.38
N GLY A 276 -16.74 17.87 -31.02
CA GLY A 276 -16.82 17.65 -32.46
C GLY A 276 -15.56 17.87 -33.31
N LYS A 277 -14.92 16.77 -33.72
CA LYS A 277 -14.80 16.35 -35.14
C LYS A 277 -13.80 15.19 -35.29
N SER A 278 -14.19 14.26 -36.15
CA SER A 278 -13.37 13.36 -36.97
C SER A 278 -12.34 12.45 -36.30
N SER A 279 -12.62 11.15 -36.45
CA SER A 279 -11.62 10.10 -36.57
C SER A 279 -10.48 10.48 -37.52
N ARG A 280 -9.25 10.51 -37.00
CA ARG A 280 -8.05 10.19 -37.79
C ARG A 280 -7.12 9.34 -36.93
N GLY A 281 -6.83 8.14 -37.45
CA GLY A 281 -5.96 7.17 -36.83
C GLY A 281 -4.59 7.77 -36.55
N LEU A 282 -4.02 7.39 -35.41
CA LEU A 282 -2.65 7.74 -35.06
C LEU A 282 -1.91 6.48 -34.64
N ASN A 283 -0.90 6.18 -35.45
CA ASN A 283 0.10 5.15 -35.27
C ASN A 283 0.60 5.08 -33.83
N ARG A 284 0.66 3.85 -33.31
CA ARG A 284 1.26 3.48 -32.03
C ARG A 284 2.71 3.96 -31.95
N LYS A 285 2.98 4.98 -31.14
CA LYS A 285 4.33 5.20 -30.60
C LYS A 285 4.56 4.25 -29.43
N GLU A 286 5.76 3.68 -29.37
CA GLU A 286 6.22 2.81 -28.28
C GLU A 286 6.19 3.59 -26.95
N ASP A 287 5.24 3.27 -26.07
CA ASP A 287 5.10 3.82 -24.71
C ASP A 287 5.57 2.75 -23.71
N PRO A 288 6.85 2.74 -23.31
CA PRO A 288 7.41 1.67 -22.51
C PRO A 288 6.92 1.73 -21.06
N ARG A 289 6.59 0.56 -20.48
CA ARG A 289 6.04 0.40 -19.12
C ARG A 289 6.88 -0.56 -18.30
N GLU A 290 7.10 -0.27 -17.01
CA GLU A 290 7.83 -1.15 -16.09
C GLU A 290 6.87 -1.92 -15.19
N VAL A 291 7.18 -3.19 -14.99
CA VAL A 291 6.39 -4.13 -14.19
C VAL A 291 7.26 -4.69 -13.07
N PHE A 292 6.69 -4.80 -11.87
CA PHE A 292 7.35 -5.37 -10.71
C PHE A 292 6.99 -6.84 -10.51
N MET A 293 8.03 -7.65 -10.41
CA MET A 293 7.97 -9.07 -10.10
C MET A 293 8.49 -9.31 -8.69
N SER A 294 7.74 -10.08 -7.94
CA SER A 294 8.08 -10.50 -6.58
C SER A 294 8.05 -12.03 -6.49
N ASN A 295 8.63 -12.56 -5.41
CA ASN A 295 8.64 -13.99 -5.14
C ASN A 295 9.44 -14.82 -6.17
N LEU A 296 10.53 -14.24 -6.70
CA LEU A 296 11.47 -14.96 -7.56
C LEU A 296 12.33 -15.92 -6.73
N PRO A 297 12.69 -17.12 -7.26
CA PRO A 297 13.62 -18.00 -6.59
C PRO A 297 15.00 -17.35 -6.47
N TYR A 298 15.78 -17.75 -5.46
CA TYR A 298 17.13 -17.22 -5.23
C TYR A 298 18.09 -17.45 -6.40
N SER A 299 17.81 -18.44 -7.26
CA SER A 299 18.60 -18.79 -8.44
C SER A 299 18.13 -18.11 -9.74
N ALA A 300 17.08 -17.28 -9.72
CA ALA A 300 16.54 -16.67 -10.94
C ALA A 300 17.55 -15.70 -11.59
N SER A 301 17.92 -15.98 -12.84
CA SER A 301 18.77 -15.13 -13.67
C SER A 301 17.95 -14.22 -14.60
N GLU A 302 18.58 -13.20 -15.21
CA GLU A 302 17.91 -12.37 -16.21
C GLU A 302 17.48 -13.17 -17.44
N SER A 303 18.23 -14.22 -17.80
CA SER A 303 17.88 -15.17 -18.85
C SER A 303 16.60 -15.93 -18.53
N ASP A 304 16.41 -16.37 -17.29
CA ASP A 304 15.20 -17.10 -16.88
C ASP A 304 13.95 -16.21 -16.95
N ILE A 305 14.10 -14.94 -16.57
CA ILE A 305 13.02 -13.95 -16.66
C ILE A 305 12.72 -13.61 -18.13
N LYS A 306 13.74 -13.49 -18.99
CA LYS A 306 13.54 -13.31 -20.45
C LYS A 306 12.84 -14.51 -21.07
N GLN A 307 13.24 -15.73 -20.71
CA GLN A 307 12.64 -16.96 -21.20
C GLN A 307 11.19 -17.09 -20.73
N PHE A 308 10.90 -16.71 -19.49
CA PHE A 308 9.54 -16.66 -18.95
C PHE A 308 8.62 -15.75 -19.78
N PHE A 309 9.11 -14.62 -20.28
CA PHE A 309 8.33 -13.73 -21.15
C PHE A 309 8.52 -13.98 -22.66
N SER A 310 9.20 -15.04 -23.06
CA SER A 310 9.48 -15.33 -24.48
C SER A 310 8.20 -15.57 -25.31
N ASP A 311 7.17 -16.17 -24.70
CA ASP A 311 5.83 -16.37 -25.28
C ASP A 311 5.11 -15.04 -25.64
N LEU A 312 5.53 -13.90 -25.06
CA LEU A 312 5.02 -12.57 -25.41
C LEU A 312 5.76 -11.93 -26.60
N GLY A 313 6.78 -12.61 -27.14
CA GLY A 313 7.68 -12.12 -28.17
C GLY A 313 9.00 -11.62 -27.59
N TRP A 314 10.10 -12.30 -27.94
CA TRP A 314 11.49 -12.07 -27.55
C TRP A 314 12.05 -10.62 -27.58
N LYS A 315 11.36 -9.66 -28.21
CA LYS A 315 11.72 -8.22 -28.22
C LYS A 315 10.96 -7.36 -27.20
N ALA A 316 10.12 -7.98 -26.36
CA ALA A 316 9.22 -7.29 -25.43
C ALA A 316 9.94 -6.70 -24.22
N VAL A 317 11.02 -7.33 -23.74
CA VAL A 317 11.75 -6.92 -22.54
C VAL A 317 12.95 -6.04 -22.90
N VAL A 318 12.90 -4.77 -22.53
CA VAL A 318 13.90 -3.74 -22.87
C VAL A 318 15.02 -3.67 -21.82
N LYS A 319 14.70 -3.94 -20.56
CA LYS A 319 15.66 -3.91 -19.44
C LYS A 319 15.10 -4.72 -18.27
N ILE A 320 15.96 -5.50 -17.62
CA ILE A 320 15.66 -6.19 -16.37
C ILE A 320 16.57 -5.59 -15.29
N HIS A 321 16.01 -5.33 -14.12
CA HIS A 321 16.80 -4.94 -12.94
C HIS A 321 16.52 -5.91 -11.80
N LEU A 322 17.42 -6.87 -11.61
CA LEU A 322 17.40 -7.85 -10.53
C LEU A 322 18.00 -7.25 -9.25
N LEU A 323 17.34 -7.43 -8.11
CA LEU A 323 17.72 -6.78 -6.84
C LEU A 323 18.24 -7.73 -5.73
N ARG A 324 18.89 -8.87 -6.03
CA ARG A 324 19.51 -9.68 -4.95
C ARG A 324 20.89 -10.27 -5.21
N GLN A 325 21.80 -9.95 -4.28
CA GLN A 325 22.91 -10.80 -3.84
C GLN A 325 22.70 -11.15 -2.37
N ARG A 326 22.41 -12.42 -2.05
CA ARG A 326 22.83 -13.10 -0.81
C ARG A 326 22.52 -14.59 -0.95
N LYS A 327 23.54 -15.44 -0.75
CA LYS A 327 23.40 -16.90 -0.72
C LYS A 327 22.58 -17.32 0.52
N PRO A 328 21.74 -18.37 0.41
CA PRO A 328 20.99 -18.89 1.55
C PRO A 328 21.95 -19.32 2.67
N LYS A 329 21.60 -19.02 3.94
CA LYS A 329 22.48 -19.33 5.09
C LYS A 329 22.33 -20.79 5.54
N ARG A 330 21.28 -21.49 5.09
CA ARG A 330 20.99 -22.89 5.44
C ARG A 330 20.42 -23.65 4.23
N PRO A 331 20.63 -24.98 4.12
CA PRO A 331 20.14 -25.78 3.00
C PRO A 331 18.61 -25.76 2.83
N ASP A 332 17.86 -25.60 3.92
CA ASP A 332 16.39 -25.54 3.96
C ASP A 332 15.79 -24.20 3.45
N GLU A 333 16.59 -23.13 3.42
CA GLU A 333 16.19 -21.81 2.89
C GLU A 333 16.17 -21.75 1.36
N SER A 334 16.82 -22.70 0.67
CA SER A 334 16.84 -22.79 -0.80
C SER A 334 15.44 -22.96 -1.40
N LEU A 335 14.49 -23.48 -0.63
CA LEU A 335 13.10 -23.73 -1.00
C LEU A 335 12.16 -22.51 -0.80
N ARG A 336 12.65 -21.38 -0.26
CA ARG A 336 11.82 -20.19 0.00
C ARG A 336 12.18 -19.04 -0.96
N SER A 337 11.29 -18.69 -1.88
CA SER A 337 11.50 -17.58 -2.84
C SER A 337 11.40 -16.20 -2.18
N LYS A 338 12.40 -15.33 -2.36
CA LYS A 338 12.41 -13.95 -1.83
C LYS A 338 13.06 -12.93 -2.79
N GLY A 339 13.22 -13.26 -4.08
CA GLY A 339 13.77 -12.36 -5.10
C GLY A 339 12.74 -11.38 -5.66
N VAL A 340 13.20 -10.23 -6.15
CA VAL A 340 12.37 -9.22 -6.82
C VAL A 340 13.09 -8.68 -8.06
N ALA A 341 12.33 -8.32 -9.09
CA ALA A 341 12.85 -7.73 -10.33
C ALA A 341 11.91 -6.66 -10.88
N PHE A 342 12.48 -5.67 -11.55
CA PHE A 342 11.72 -4.77 -12.42
C PHE A 342 11.97 -5.14 -13.88
N VAL A 343 10.89 -5.27 -14.66
CA VAL A 343 10.93 -5.68 -16.07
C VAL A 343 10.29 -4.59 -16.91
N LYS A 344 11.07 -3.99 -17.82
CA LYS A 344 10.59 -2.94 -18.73
C LYS A 344 10.08 -3.52 -20.03
N PHE A 345 8.84 -3.22 -20.38
CA PHE A 345 8.20 -3.59 -21.63
C PHE A 345 8.16 -2.44 -22.62
N ARG A 346 8.19 -2.76 -23.92
CA ARG A 346 8.19 -1.77 -25.02
C ARG A 346 6.86 -1.04 -25.22
N THR A 347 5.73 -1.67 -24.92
CA THR A 347 4.41 -1.03 -25.00
C THR A 347 3.56 -1.36 -23.76
N ALA A 348 2.56 -0.52 -23.50
CA ALA A 348 1.62 -0.75 -22.41
C ALA A 348 0.82 -2.04 -22.56
N GLU A 349 0.44 -2.43 -23.78
CA GLU A 349 -0.30 -3.67 -24.00
C GLU A 349 0.53 -4.92 -23.68
N LEU A 350 1.85 -4.88 -23.89
CA LEU A 350 2.76 -5.98 -23.54
C LEU A 350 2.93 -6.10 -22.02
N ALA A 351 3.04 -4.98 -21.30
CA ALA A 351 3.08 -4.97 -19.83
C ALA A 351 1.78 -5.50 -19.20
N GLU A 352 0.62 -5.14 -19.76
CA GLU A 352 -0.68 -5.62 -19.31
C GLU A 352 -0.86 -7.12 -19.55
N ARG A 353 -0.47 -7.62 -20.74
CA ARG A 353 -0.46 -9.05 -21.04
C ARG A 353 0.51 -9.84 -20.15
N ALA A 354 1.65 -9.25 -19.78
CA ALA A 354 2.60 -9.86 -18.85
C ALA A 354 2.00 -10.06 -17.45
N ILE A 355 1.15 -9.14 -16.97
CA ILE A 355 0.46 -9.29 -15.68
C ILE A 355 -0.67 -10.33 -15.75
N LEU A 356 -1.44 -10.32 -16.85
CA LEU A 356 -2.59 -11.21 -17.02
C LEU A 356 -2.20 -12.66 -17.32
N GLY A 357 -1.09 -12.88 -18.04
CA GLY A 357 -0.70 -14.21 -18.53
C GLY A 357 0.17 -15.03 -17.58
N PHE A 358 0.78 -14.40 -16.57
CA PHE A 358 1.89 -15.03 -15.83
C PHE A 358 1.72 -15.11 -14.32
N ASN A 359 0.67 -14.50 -13.75
CA ASN A 359 0.29 -14.78 -12.37
C ASN A 359 -0.17 -16.25 -12.24
N ASN A 360 0.42 -16.98 -11.28
CA ASN A 360 0.24 -18.42 -11.01
C ASN A 360 1.01 -19.39 -11.93
N ARG A 361 2.02 -18.95 -12.70
CA ARG A 361 3.00 -19.86 -13.32
C ARG A 361 4.24 -20.01 -12.43
N SER A 362 4.67 -21.24 -12.18
CA SER A 362 5.86 -21.54 -11.38
C SER A 362 7.13 -21.23 -12.19
N MET A 363 8.00 -20.39 -11.63
CA MET A 363 9.36 -20.19 -12.15
C MET A 363 10.28 -20.97 -11.20
N GLY A 364 10.71 -22.17 -11.61
CA GLY A 364 11.53 -23.07 -10.78
C GLY A 364 11.21 -24.54 -10.99
N VAL A 365 12.06 -25.41 -10.43
CA VAL A 365 12.05 -26.87 -10.61
C VAL A 365 10.70 -27.48 -10.18
N GLU A 366 10.13 -28.31 -11.06
CA GLU A 366 8.92 -29.09 -10.79
C GLU A 366 9.11 -29.95 -9.52
N GLY A 367 8.24 -29.74 -8.53
CA GLY A 367 8.23 -30.52 -7.28
C GLY A 367 8.32 -29.71 -5.99
N SER A 368 8.63 -28.41 -6.05
CA SER A 368 8.69 -27.55 -4.86
C SER A 368 7.30 -27.05 -4.45
N ARG A 369 6.79 -27.40 -3.26
CA ARG A 369 5.53 -26.86 -2.69
C ARG A 369 5.67 -25.39 -2.20
N GLY A 370 6.29 -24.52 -3.00
CA GLY A 370 6.55 -23.12 -2.66
C GLY A 370 6.06 -22.19 -3.78
N GLU A 371 5.25 -21.21 -3.39
CA GLU A 371 4.58 -20.19 -4.21
C GLU A 371 5.39 -19.72 -5.44
N GLY A 372 4.78 -19.76 -6.63
CA GLY A 372 5.39 -19.29 -7.88
C GLY A 372 5.65 -17.78 -7.91
N ALA A 373 6.43 -17.31 -8.91
CA ALA A 373 6.70 -15.90 -9.10
C ALA A 373 5.39 -15.11 -9.32
N ILE A 374 5.27 -13.94 -8.70
CA ILE A 374 4.04 -13.14 -8.75
C ILE A 374 4.35 -11.76 -9.29
N VAL A 375 3.66 -11.40 -10.37
CA VAL A 375 3.79 -10.14 -11.07
C VAL A 375 2.73 -9.19 -10.52
N ARG A 376 3.13 -8.24 -9.66
CA ARG A 376 2.20 -7.55 -8.76
C ARG A 376 1.85 -6.10 -9.13
N GLN A 377 2.58 -5.41 -10.02
CA GLN A 377 2.24 -4.00 -10.32
C GLN A 377 2.87 -3.41 -11.60
N ILE A 378 2.19 -2.47 -12.27
CA ILE A 378 2.74 -1.56 -13.29
C ILE A 378 3.12 -0.24 -12.62
N TYR A 379 4.33 0.25 -12.84
CA TYR A 379 4.71 1.61 -12.46
C TYR A 379 4.74 2.52 -13.70
N LEU A 380 4.04 3.64 -13.61
CA LEU A 380 4.27 4.81 -14.45
C LEU A 380 5.38 5.62 -13.80
N ARG A 381 6.56 5.74 -14.43
CA ARG A 381 7.50 6.82 -14.08
C ARG A 381 7.67 7.75 -15.28
N PRO A 382 7.57 9.08 -15.09
CA PRO A 382 8.16 10.05 -16.01
C PRO A 382 9.65 9.76 -16.15
N SER A 383 10.24 10.10 -17.30
CA SER A 383 11.65 9.81 -17.51
C SER A 383 12.50 10.60 -16.50
N TRP A 384 13.65 10.05 -16.09
CA TRP A 384 14.62 10.73 -15.22
C TRP A 384 15.00 12.14 -15.73
N ARG A 385 14.93 12.36 -17.05
CA ARG A 385 15.21 13.66 -17.70
C ARG A 385 14.16 14.74 -17.40
N ASP A 386 12.96 14.35 -16.98
CA ASP A 386 11.85 15.26 -16.71
C ASP A 386 11.89 15.78 -15.25
N VAL A 387 12.57 15.07 -14.34
CA VAL A 387 12.70 15.42 -12.91
C VAL A 387 14.02 16.13 -12.61
N HIS A 388 15.07 15.80 -13.35
CA HIS A 388 16.38 16.42 -13.24
C HIS A 388 16.69 17.03 -14.59
N GLY A 389 16.47 18.35 -14.72
CA GLY A 389 16.81 19.11 -15.93
C GLY A 389 18.21 18.76 -16.44
N LYS A 390 18.42 18.93 -17.75
CA LYS A 390 19.67 18.56 -18.45
C LYS A 390 20.89 18.90 -17.58
N PRO A 391 21.81 17.95 -17.33
CA PRO A 391 23.06 18.30 -16.68
C PRO A 391 23.72 19.38 -17.53
N THR A 392 24.00 20.51 -16.90
CA THR A 392 24.82 21.56 -17.48
C THR A 392 26.11 20.92 -17.97
N ARG A 393 26.49 21.24 -19.23
CA ARG A 393 27.78 20.89 -19.81
C ARG A 393 28.86 21.13 -18.75
N LYS A 394 29.52 20.07 -18.29
CA LYS A 394 30.84 20.23 -17.68
C LYS A 394 31.73 20.74 -18.80
N VAL A 395 32.24 21.94 -18.56
CA VAL A 395 33.34 22.55 -19.29
C VAL A 395 34.46 21.52 -19.35
N GLU A 396 34.85 21.16 -20.56
CA GLU A 396 36.13 20.51 -20.84
C GLU A 396 37.22 21.45 -20.33
N HIS A 397 38.00 21.01 -19.35
CA HIS A 397 39.40 21.38 -19.28
C HIS A 397 40.19 20.09 -19.50
N SER A 398 40.97 20.17 -20.58
CA SER A 398 42.13 19.35 -20.90
C SER A 398 43.07 19.24 -19.71
N ASP A 399 43.88 18.18 -19.72
CA ASP A 399 45.34 18.19 -19.62
C ASP A 399 45.74 16.72 -19.36
N GLU A 400 46.35 16.06 -20.36
CA GLU A 400 47.78 15.68 -20.38
C GLU A 400 48.08 14.52 -19.39
N ASP A 401 48.83 13.45 -19.67
CA ASP A 401 49.57 12.99 -20.83
C ASP A 401 49.99 11.52 -20.60
N GLU A 402 50.38 10.90 -21.69
CA GLU A 402 51.16 9.67 -21.88
C GLU A 402 52.37 9.55 -20.93
N ALA A 403 52.62 8.41 -20.28
CA ALA A 403 53.37 7.21 -20.73
C ALA A 403 54.83 7.16 -20.24
N SER A 404 55.36 5.93 -20.25
CA SER A 404 56.77 5.51 -20.08
C SER A 404 57.31 5.54 -18.65
N ASP A 405 58.23 4.69 -18.22
CA ASP A 405 58.77 3.36 -18.58
C ASP A 405 59.77 3.05 -17.44
N GLU A 406 60.33 1.83 -17.43
CA GLU A 406 61.57 1.45 -16.71
C GLU A 406 61.49 1.25 -15.18
N MET A 407 62.28 0.39 -14.54
CA MET A 407 62.90 -0.90 -14.85
C MET A 407 63.40 -1.44 -13.49
N ASP A 408 63.54 -2.76 -13.41
CA ASP A 408 64.63 -3.48 -12.73
C ASP A 408 64.61 -3.89 -11.24
N THR A 409 65.03 -5.17 -11.07
CA THR A 409 65.58 -5.93 -9.92
C THR A 409 64.87 -5.87 -8.56
N GLY A 410 64.72 -6.93 -7.77
CA GLY A 410 65.36 -8.24 -7.63
C GLY A 410 65.09 -8.60 -6.15
N ASP A 411 64.53 -9.75 -5.79
CA ASP A 411 65.21 -10.98 -5.37
C ASP A 411 64.54 -11.45 -4.05
N ARG A 412 64.19 -12.75 -3.98
CA ARG A 412 64.26 -13.68 -2.82
C ARG A 412 63.50 -13.31 -1.52
N GLU A 413 62.83 -14.20 -0.79
CA GLU A 413 62.96 -15.63 -0.53
C GLU A 413 61.70 -16.09 0.27
N ALA A 414 61.27 -17.34 0.12
CA ALA A 414 60.45 -18.08 1.10
C ALA A 414 61.41 -18.74 2.14
N PRO A 415 61.01 -19.43 3.26
CA PRO A 415 59.73 -20.13 3.47
C PRO A 415 59.24 -20.31 4.95
N GLN A 416 58.18 -21.13 5.14
CA GLN A 416 57.84 -21.96 6.33
C GLN A 416 57.47 -21.23 7.65
N SER A 417 56.62 -21.68 8.58
CA SER A 417 55.79 -22.88 8.81
C SER A 417 54.99 -22.68 10.12
N ALA A 418 53.91 -23.43 10.27
CA ALA A 418 53.37 -24.00 11.53
C ALA A 418 52.59 -23.14 12.56
N ASP A 419 51.39 -23.64 12.84
CA ASP A 419 50.74 -23.91 14.14
C ASP A 419 50.54 -22.78 15.16
N GLY A 420 49.32 -22.73 15.71
CA GLY A 420 49.07 -22.03 16.98
C GLY A 420 47.62 -21.60 17.17
N GLU A 421 46.86 -22.47 17.81
CA GLU A 421 45.51 -22.25 18.31
C GLU A 421 45.47 -21.29 19.53
N ILE A 422 44.34 -20.58 19.66
CA ILE A 422 43.64 -20.17 20.90
C ILE A 422 43.93 -18.78 21.56
N GLU A 423 42.80 -18.08 21.72
CA GLU A 423 42.37 -17.11 22.74
C GLU A 423 42.67 -15.58 22.68
N GLU A 424 41.52 -14.89 22.76
CA GLU A 424 41.20 -13.74 23.63
C GLU A 424 41.41 -12.28 23.21
N MET A 425 40.31 -11.55 23.45
CA MET A 425 40.19 -10.17 23.93
C MET A 425 40.33 -8.97 22.97
N ARG A 426 39.16 -8.32 22.80
CA ARG A 426 38.83 -6.90 23.01
C ARG A 426 39.53 -5.78 22.21
N SER A 427 38.65 -4.81 21.87
CA SER A 427 38.88 -3.39 21.52
C SER A 427 39.43 -3.18 20.09
N GLU A 428 39.01 -2.21 19.27
CA GLU A 428 38.48 -0.86 19.48
C GLU A 428 37.54 -0.43 18.31
N SER A 429 36.64 0.51 18.57
CA SER A 429 35.95 1.36 17.56
C SER A 429 36.96 2.35 16.91
N PRO A 430 36.70 3.08 15.78
CA PRO A 430 35.62 4.10 15.69
C PRO A 430 35.00 4.39 14.29
N GLU A 431 33.79 4.96 14.35
CA GLU A 431 33.22 6.09 13.59
C GLU A 431 32.96 6.12 12.05
N ALA A 432 31.84 6.83 11.77
CA ALA A 432 31.41 7.56 10.56
C ALA A 432 30.77 6.77 9.40
N SER A 433 29.70 7.21 8.73
CA SER A 433 28.68 8.26 8.92
C SER A 433 27.74 8.20 7.70
N GLU A 434 26.44 8.41 7.92
CA GLU A 434 25.43 9.01 7.01
C GLU A 434 25.32 8.60 5.51
N ARG A 435 24.12 8.17 5.09
CA ARG A 435 23.06 9.09 4.60
C ARG A 435 21.77 8.35 4.22
N VAL A 436 20.69 8.85 4.81
CA VAL A 436 19.28 8.49 4.58
C VAL A 436 18.76 9.26 3.36
N GLY A 437 18.11 8.55 2.43
CA GLY A 437 17.29 9.12 1.35
C GLY A 437 15.81 8.97 1.67
N GLN A 438 15.15 10.10 1.89
CA GLN A 438 13.78 10.27 2.38
C GLN A 438 12.69 9.70 1.45
N GLY A 439 11.64 9.18 2.07
CA GLY A 439 10.36 8.84 1.43
C GLY A 439 9.46 10.05 1.23
N SER A 440 8.64 10.00 0.20
CA SER A 440 7.59 10.98 -0.08
C SER A 440 6.29 10.60 0.66
N GLU A 441 5.96 11.39 1.68
CA GLU A 441 4.69 11.39 2.41
C GLU A 441 3.51 11.80 1.50
N GLN A 442 2.42 11.02 1.49
CA GLN A 442 1.12 11.53 1.09
C GLN A 442 0.41 12.07 2.33
N LYS A 443 0.30 13.40 2.42
CA LYS A 443 -0.57 14.09 3.37
C LYS A 443 -2.03 13.72 3.09
N PHE A 444 -2.69 13.15 4.09
CA PHE A 444 -4.14 13.16 4.19
C PHE A 444 -4.55 14.43 4.94
N GLU A 445 -5.05 15.42 4.21
CA GLU A 445 -5.79 16.53 4.79
C GLU A 445 -7.27 16.11 4.93
N LEU A 446 -7.79 16.26 6.16
CA LEU A 446 -9.21 16.29 6.51
C LEU A 446 -9.47 17.60 7.24
#